data_AF-A0A1J3IG34-F1
#
_entry.id   AF-A0A1J3IG34-F1
#
_cell.length_a   1.000
_cell.length_b   1.000
_cell.length_c   1.000
_cell.angle_alpha   90.00
_cell.angle_beta   90.00
_cell.angle_gamma   90.00
#
_symmetry.space_group_name_H-M   'P 1'
#
loop_
_entity.id
_entity.type
_entity.pdbx_description
1 polymer ?
#
loop_
_entity_poly.entity_id
_entity_poly.type
_entity_poly.pdbx_seq_one_letter_code
_entity_poly.pdbx_strand_id
1 'polypeptide(L)' 'MEAKGSPQYSSIIVPCVQEMVKEKMITTVPPRYVRSDLDKAEMADDSGLNSKIPIIDLNRLCSSTSMDSEIDKLDFAC' A
#
# COMPACT_ATOMS: atom_id res chain seq x y z
N MET A 1 -44.32 -22.63 9.69
CA MET A 1 -43.13 -22.22 10.48
C MET A 1 -42.04 -21.94 9.46
N GLU A 2 -41.69 -20.68 9.28
CA GLU A 2 -40.93 -20.14 8.15
C GLU A 2 -39.49 -20.70 8.06
N ALA A 3 -39.07 -21.08 6.86
CA ALA A 3 -37.72 -21.54 6.57
C ALA A 3 -36.74 -20.36 6.61
N LYS A 4 -35.72 -20.45 7.47
CA LYS A 4 -34.60 -19.49 7.52
C LYS A 4 -33.77 -19.64 6.23
N GLY A 5 -33.90 -18.68 5.32
CA GLY A 5 -33.06 -18.56 4.13
C GLY A 5 -31.58 -18.39 4.52
N SER A 6 -30.71 -19.16 3.86
CA SER A 6 -29.26 -19.06 3.99
C SER A 6 -28.75 -17.69 3.52
N PRO A 7 -27.65 -17.16 4.09
CA PRO A 7 -27.04 -15.94 3.59
C PRO A 7 -26.53 -16.21 2.17
N GLN A 8 -27.12 -15.51 1.20
CA GLN A 8 -26.65 -15.52 -0.18
C GLN A 8 -25.36 -14.70 -0.25
N TYR A 9 -24.23 -15.38 -0.47
CA TYR A 9 -22.96 -14.72 -0.71
C TYR A 9 -22.97 -14.14 -2.13
N SER A 10 -23.28 -12.86 -2.25
CA SER A 10 -23.16 -12.12 -3.50
C SER A 10 -21.89 -11.29 -3.50
N SER A 11 -21.28 -11.14 -4.68
CA SER A 11 -20.18 -10.20 -4.87
C SER A 11 -20.68 -8.78 -4.58
N ILE A 12 -19.98 -8.08 -3.70
CA ILE A 12 -20.29 -6.70 -3.39
C ILE A 12 -19.78 -5.80 -4.51
N ILE A 13 -20.65 -4.93 -5.03
CA ILE A 13 -20.22 -3.91 -5.99
C ILE A 13 -19.38 -2.90 -5.21
N VAL A 14 -18.10 -2.83 -5.55
CA VAL A 14 -17.18 -1.83 -4.99
C VAL A 14 -17.27 -0.56 -5.85
N PRO A 15 -17.76 0.56 -5.29
CA PRO A 15 -17.85 1.82 -6.03
C PRO A 15 -16.47 2.39 -6.36
N CYS A 16 -16.40 3.19 -7.44
CA CYS A 16 -15.19 3.91 -7.82
C CYS A 16 -14.82 4.94 -6.74
N VAL A 17 -13.66 4.77 -6.11
CA VAL A 17 -13.18 5.67 -5.04
C VAL A 17 -12.99 7.11 -5.55
N GLN A 18 -12.58 7.29 -6.81
CA GLN A 18 -12.40 8.61 -7.41
C GLN A 18 -13.72 9.37 -7.52
N GLU A 19 -14.80 8.71 -7.99
CA GLU A 19 -16.12 9.33 -8.07
C GLU A 19 -16.72 9.59 -6.68
N MET A 20 -16.43 8.73 -5.70
CA MET A 20 -16.89 8.90 -4.32
C MET A 20 -16.36 10.15 -3.62
N VAL A 21 -15.13 10.57 -3.93
CA VAL A 21 -14.50 11.76 -3.33
C VAL A 21 -14.76 13.03 -4.13
N LYS A 22 -15.24 12.89 -5.37
CA LYS A 22 -15.58 14.01 -6.22
C LYS A 22 -16.62 14.90 -5.54
N GLU A 23 -16.44 16.22 -5.68
CA GLU A 23 -17.37 17.23 -5.13
C GLU A 23 -17.65 17.11 -3.61
N LYS A 24 -16.76 16.43 -2.85
CA LYS A 24 -16.95 16.14 -1.42
C LYS A 24 -18.26 15.41 -1.12
N MET A 25 -18.72 14.55 -2.05
CA MET A 25 -19.95 13.78 -1.89
C MET A 25 -19.92 12.86 -0.66
N ILE A 26 -18.71 12.48 -0.23
CA ILE A 26 -18.47 11.74 1.02
C ILE A 26 -17.64 12.61 1.97
N THR A 27 -18.15 12.79 3.20
CA THR A 27 -17.49 13.55 4.27
C THR A 27 -16.70 12.67 5.24
N THR A 28 -16.96 11.36 5.27
CA THR A 28 -16.31 10.40 6.16
C THR A 28 -15.97 9.12 5.42
N VAL A 29 -14.78 8.57 5.66
CA VAL A 29 -14.32 7.32 5.04
C VAL A 29 -15.27 6.17 5.41
N PRO A 30 -15.80 5.41 4.43
CA PRO A 30 -16.68 4.29 4.75
C PRO A 30 -15.98 3.23 5.61
N PRO A 31 -16.69 2.58 6.56
CA PRO A 31 -16.08 1.63 7.49
C PRO A 31 -15.29 0.48 6.84
N ARG A 32 -15.65 0.09 5.61
CA ARG A 32 -14.95 -0.96 4.85
C ARG A 32 -13.52 -0.60 4.43
N TYR A 33 -13.20 0.70 4.40
CA TYR A 33 -11.85 1.18 4.08
C TYR A 33 -11.11 1.65 5.34
N VAL A 34 -11.77 1.63 6.51
CA VAL A 34 -11.14 1.95 7.79
C VAL A 34 -10.34 0.73 8.24
N ARG A 35 -9.02 0.88 8.31
CA ARG A 35 -8.12 -0.13 8.86
C ARG A 35 -7.92 0.11 10.35
N SER A 36 -8.61 -0.69 11.16
CA SER A 36 -8.47 -0.67 12.63
C SER A 36 -7.26 -1.47 13.12
N ASP A 37 -6.64 -2.24 12.24
CA ASP A 37 -5.50 -3.12 12.50
C ASP A 37 -4.14 -2.42 12.41
N LEU A 38 -4.10 -1.24 11.77
CA LEU A 38 -2.92 -0.37 11.79
C LEU A 38 -2.95 0.47 13.05
N ASP A 39 -2.00 0.21 13.95
CA ASP A 39 -1.75 1.16 15.03
C ASP A 39 -1.39 2.53 14.42
N LYS A 40 -2.02 3.57 14.97
CA LYS A 40 -1.91 4.97 14.53
C LYS A 40 -0.46 5.48 14.39
N ALA A 41 0.50 4.76 14.99
CA ALA A 41 1.93 5.03 14.94
C ALA A 41 2.59 4.73 13.57
N GLU A 42 2.12 3.74 12.79
CA GLU A 42 2.72 3.43 11.49
C GLU A 42 2.41 4.47 10.40
N MET A 43 1.36 5.27 10.61
CA MET A 43 0.87 6.23 9.61
C MET A 43 1.55 7.59 9.65
N ALA A 44 2.33 7.88 10.70
CA ALA A 44 2.76 9.25 11.00
C ALA A 44 4.19 9.36 11.53
N ASP A 45 5.07 8.39 11.25
CA ASP A 45 6.47 8.55 11.61
C ASP A 45 7.35 8.83 10.39
N ASP A 46 7.23 10.05 9.86
CA ASP A 46 8.26 10.64 8.99
C ASP A 46 9.60 10.80 9.74
N SER A 47 9.61 10.68 11.09
CA SER A 47 10.83 10.76 11.90
C SER A 47 11.62 9.44 11.96
N GLY A 48 10.99 8.30 11.62
CA GLY A 48 11.63 6.99 11.53
C GLY A 48 12.20 6.65 10.14
N LEU A 49 11.78 7.38 9.09
CA LEU A 49 12.13 7.11 7.69
C LEU A 49 13.38 7.87 7.21
N ASN A 50 14.30 8.20 8.12
CA ASN A 50 15.62 8.70 7.73
C ASN A 50 16.45 7.64 6.96
N SER A 51 15.96 6.39 6.90
CA SER A 51 16.48 5.37 6.00
C SER A 51 15.99 5.64 4.57
N LYS A 52 16.87 6.24 3.76
CA LYS A 52 16.61 6.42 2.34
C LYS A 52 16.60 5.07 1.63
N ILE A 53 15.56 4.80 0.85
CA ILE A 53 15.50 3.61 -0.01
C ILE A 53 16.69 3.63 -0.98
N PRO A 54 17.51 2.57 -1.06
CA PRO A 54 18.66 2.51 -1.94
C PRO A 54 18.22 2.57 -3.41
N ILE A 55 18.94 3.34 -4.22
CA ILE A 55 18.72 3.43 -5.67
C ILE A 55 19.78 2.61 -6.36
N ILE A 56 19.34 1.55 -7.06
CA ILE A 56 20.19 0.67 -7.87
C ILE A 56 20.15 1.14 -9.33
N ASP A 57 21.31 1.47 -9.88
CA ASP A 57 21.46 1.74 -11.31
C ASP A 57 21.80 0.46 -12.06
N LEU A 58 20.83 -0.07 -12.80
CA LEU A 58 20.97 -1.34 -13.53
C LEU A 58 22.00 -1.27 -14.67
N ASN A 59 22.25 -0.09 -15.26
CA ASN A 59 23.28 0.05 -16.28
C ASN A 59 24.66 -0.08 -15.65
N ARG A 60 24.85 0.50 -14.46
CA ARG A 60 26.09 0.40 -13.69
C ARG A 60 26.30 -0.97 -13.07
N LEU A 61 25.22 -1.67 -12.71
CA LEU A 61 25.24 -3.05 -12.26
C LEU A 61 25.74 -4.01 -13.35
N CYS A 62 25.37 -3.77 -14.61
CA CYS A 62 25.84 -4.56 -15.75
C CYS A 62 27.24 -4.15 -16.25
N SER A 63 27.84 -3.10 -15.69
CA SER A 63 29.16 -2.59 -16.10
C SER A 63 30.25 -3.11 -15.18
N SER A 64 31.30 -3.72 -15.73
CA SER A 64 32.42 -4.31 -14.98
C SER A 64 33.17 -3.34 -14.06
N THR A 65 33.07 -2.03 -14.31
CA THR A 65 33.78 -0.98 -13.54
C THR A 65 33.00 -0.43 -12.35
N SER A 66 31.69 -0.67 -12.29
CA SER A 66 30.81 -0.14 -11.24
C SER A 66 29.89 -1.19 -10.60
N MET A 67 30.02 -2.44 -11.05
CA MET A 67 29.21 -3.58 -10.61
C MET A 67 29.22 -3.74 -9.09
N ASP A 68 30.41 -3.74 -8.47
CA ASP A 68 30.55 -3.98 -7.02
C ASP A 68 29.74 -2.97 -6.21
N SER A 69 29.79 -1.68 -6.57
CA SER A 69 29.06 -0.62 -5.87
C SER A 69 27.54 -0.70 -5.99
N GLU A 70 27.01 -1.33 -7.05
CA GLU A 70 25.57 -1.52 -7.23
C GLU A 70 25.10 -2.87 -6.66
N ILE A 71 25.96 -3.89 -6.62
CA ILE A 71 25.74 -5.14 -5.90
C ILE A 71 25.61 -4.88 -4.39
N ASP A 72 26.49 -4.06 -3.81
CA ASP A 72 26.42 -3.74 -2.37
C ASP A 72 25.09 -3.06 -2.00
N LYS A 73 24.59 -2.17 -2.86
CA LYS A 73 23.28 -1.52 -2.66
C LYS A 73 22.12 -2.48 -2.84
N LEU A 74 22.24 -3.44 -3.75
CA LEU A 74 21.23 -4.46 -3.98
C LEU A 74 21.14 -5.41 -2.79
N ASP A 75 22.27 -5.87 -2.26
CA ASP A 75 22.35 -6.70 -1.06
C ASP A 75 21.76 -5.98 0.16
N PHE A 76 22.08 -4.69 0.33
CA PHE A 76 21.47 -3.86 1.38
C PHE A 76 19.95 -3.69 1.23
N ALA A 77 19.40 -3.80 0.03
CA ALA A 77 17.97 -3.61 -0.25
C ALA A 77 17.12 -4.87 -0.07
N CYS A 78 17.73 -6.05 -0.10
CA CYS A 78 17.07 -7.35 0.01
C CYS A 78 16.86 -7.79 1.47
#